data_AF-A0A9E8NCL7-F1
#
_entry.id   AF-A0A9E8NCL7-F1
#
_cell.length_a   1.000
_cell.length_b   1.000
_cell.length_c   1.000
_cell.angle_alpha   90.00
_cell.angle_beta   90.00
_cell.angle_gamma   90.00
#
_symmetry.space_group_name_H-M   'P 1'
#
loop_
_entity.id
_entity.type
_entity.pdbx_description
1 polymer ?
#
loop_
_entity_poly.entity_id
_entity_poly.type
_entity_poly.pdbx_seq_one_letter_code
_entity_poly.pdbx_strand_id
1 'polypeptide(L)'
;MQTSDGSGVDSNANSVNPTNDARHASNVGDPLTQSQAEFWYLVECQGCEELAHSLKMIHDLALYHSDIPCDKAEKSALFDVKVLWEGFEKMGAKV
;
A
#
# COMPACT_ATOMS: atom_id res chain seq x y z
N MET A 1 -39.14 -49.18 -14.69
CA MET A 1 -38.73 -48.47 -13.45
C MET A 1 -37.53 -47.63 -13.81
N GLN A 2 -37.66 -46.32 -13.63
CA GLN A 2 -36.75 -45.27 -14.08
C GLN A 2 -35.78 -44.92 -12.96
N THR A 3 -34.49 -44.79 -13.27
CA THR A 3 -33.46 -44.25 -12.37
C THR A 3 -32.61 -43.22 -13.14
N SER A 4 -33.02 -41.95 -13.04
CA SER A 4 -32.24 -40.79 -12.58
C SER A 4 -30.86 -41.13 -11.96
N ASP A 5 -29.73 -40.46 -12.16
CA ASP A 5 -29.35 -39.15 -12.73
C ASP A 5 -27.87 -39.29 -13.21
N GLY A 6 -27.41 -38.68 -14.30
CA GLY A 6 -26.99 -37.27 -14.33
C GLY A 6 -25.47 -37.11 -14.20
N SER A 7 -24.72 -37.44 -15.26
CA SER A 7 -23.30 -37.12 -15.41
C SER A 7 -23.13 -35.60 -15.56
N GLY A 8 -22.47 -34.94 -14.61
CA GLY A 8 -22.26 -33.49 -14.62
C GLY A 8 -20.94 -33.07 -14.00
N VAL A 9 -19.95 -32.93 -14.88
CA VAL A 9 -18.76 -32.05 -14.84
C VAL A 9 -18.44 -31.31 -13.54
N ASP A 10 -17.20 -31.50 -13.12
CA ASP A 10 -16.43 -30.75 -12.12
C ASP A 10 -16.80 -29.27 -12.03
N SER A 11 -17.33 -28.87 -10.88
CA SER A 11 -17.43 -27.46 -10.49
C SER A 11 -16.67 -27.24 -9.19
N ASN A 12 -15.35 -27.41 -9.26
CA ASN A 12 -14.44 -26.89 -8.24
C ASN A 12 -14.34 -25.37 -8.44
N ALA A 13 -15.31 -24.64 -7.89
CA ALA A 13 -15.26 -23.19 -7.78
C ALA A 13 -14.22 -22.80 -6.72
N ASN A 14 -12.94 -22.97 -7.06
CA ASN A 14 -11.88 -22.20 -6.42
C ASN A 14 -12.13 -20.74 -6.80
N SER A 15 -12.82 -20.03 -5.92
CA SER A 15 -12.88 -18.58 -5.89
C SER A 15 -11.45 -18.08 -5.75
N VAL A 16 -10.81 -17.85 -6.90
CA VAL A 16 -9.52 -17.18 -6.98
C VAL A 16 -9.77 -15.77 -6.50
N ASN A 17 -9.32 -15.52 -5.28
CA ASN A 17 -9.09 -14.21 -4.68
C ASN A 17 -8.73 -13.18 -5.77
N PRO A 18 -9.37 -12.01 -5.88
CA PRO A 18 -8.92 -10.99 -6.80
C PRO A 18 -7.56 -10.51 -6.29
N THR A 19 -6.50 -11.12 -6.80
CA THR A 19 -5.16 -10.55 -6.79
C THR A 19 -5.32 -9.13 -7.30
N ASN A 20 -5.14 -8.18 -6.39
CA ASN A 20 -5.05 -6.74 -6.63
C ASN A 20 -4.36 -6.52 -7.97
N ASP A 21 -5.12 -6.11 -8.99
CA ASP A 21 -4.68 -6.14 -10.38
C ASP A 21 -3.61 -5.07 -10.58
N ALA A 22 -2.35 -5.48 -10.42
CA ALA A 22 -1.18 -4.64 -10.62
C ALA A 22 -1.03 -4.16 -12.07
N ARG A 23 -1.93 -4.56 -12.99
CA ARG A 23 -2.00 -4.06 -14.36
C ARG A 23 -2.42 -2.59 -14.47
N HIS A 24 -2.90 -1.98 -13.38
CA HIS A 24 -3.08 -0.53 -13.28
C HIS A 24 -1.86 0.21 -12.70
N ALA A 25 -0.76 -0.49 -12.40
CA ALA A 25 0.49 0.19 -12.13
C ALA A 25 0.93 0.90 -13.41
N SER A 26 0.91 2.23 -13.38
CA SER A 26 1.36 3.11 -14.47
C SER A 26 2.70 2.62 -15.01
N ASN A 27 2.79 2.44 -16.32
CA ASN A 27 4.00 1.92 -16.96
C ASN A 27 5.09 3.00 -16.88
N VAL A 28 6.35 2.58 -16.79
CA VAL A 28 7.50 3.49 -16.83
C VAL A 28 7.46 4.27 -18.15
N GLY A 29 7.17 5.57 -18.08
CA GLY A 29 7.05 6.46 -19.24
C GLY A 29 5.67 7.11 -19.43
N ASP A 30 4.65 6.68 -18.69
CA ASP A 30 3.39 7.40 -18.65
C ASP A 30 3.58 8.76 -17.95
N PRO A 31 3.03 9.85 -18.49
CA PRO A 31 3.01 11.13 -17.79
C PRO A 31 2.33 10.98 -16.44
N LEU A 32 2.92 11.59 -15.40
CA LEU A 32 2.29 11.66 -14.08
C LEU A 32 0.91 12.29 -14.22
N THR A 33 -0.06 11.77 -13.46
CA THR A 33 -1.32 12.49 -13.29
C THR A 33 -1.05 13.82 -12.61
N GLN A 34 -1.97 14.78 -12.77
CA GLN A 34 -1.85 16.09 -12.11
C GLN A 34 -1.64 15.95 -10.60
N SER A 35 -2.40 15.08 -9.95
CA SER A 35 -2.28 14.83 -8.51
C SER A 35 -0.93 14.21 -8.10
N GLN A 36 -0.36 13.34 -8.94
CA GLN A 36 0.97 12.77 -8.69
C GLN A 36 2.07 13.81 -8.85
N ALA A 37 1.97 14.69 -9.85
CA ALA A 37 2.91 15.79 -10.05
C ALA A 37 2.84 16.83 -8.91
N GLU A 38 1.64 17.17 -8.45
CA GLU A 38 1.44 18.05 -7.29
C GLU A 38 2.02 17.44 -6.01
N PHE A 39 1.77 16.14 -5.79
CA PHE A 39 2.38 15.42 -4.66
C PHE A 39 3.90 15.44 -4.75
N TRP A 40 4.46 15.14 -5.93
CA TRP A 40 5.90 15.15 -6.16
C TRP A 40 6.51 16.52 -5.86
N TYR A 41 5.88 17.59 -6.34
CA TYR A 41 6.32 18.96 -6.07
C TYR A 41 6.37 19.29 -4.57
N LEU A 42 5.36 18.87 -3.80
CA LEU A 42 5.34 19.07 -2.35
C LEU A 42 6.47 18.31 -1.65
N VAL A 43 6.74 17.08 -2.08
CA VAL A 43 7.79 16.23 -1.54
C VAL A 43 9.18 16.83 -1.82
N GLU A 44 9.42 17.31 -3.05
CA GLU A 44 10.67 17.99 -3.41
C GLU A 44 10.88 19.28 -2.62
N CYS A 45 9.82 20.08 -2.43
CA CYS A 45 9.91 21.34 -1.71
C CYS A 45 10.24 21.17 -0.22
N GLN A 46 9.78 20.09 0.41
CA GLN A 46 10.02 19.81 1.83
C GLN A 46 11.31 19.02 2.06
N GLY A 47 11.70 18.17 1.11
CA GLY A 47 12.85 17.26 1.22
C GLY A 47 12.44 15.84 1.65
N CYS A 48 12.96 14.85 0.91
CA CYS A 48 12.63 13.44 1.14
C CYS A 48 13.19 12.93 2.49
N GLU A 49 14.38 13.35 2.88
CA GLU A 49 15.00 12.92 4.13
C GLU A 49 14.26 13.47 5.34
N GLU A 50 13.88 14.75 5.29
CA GLU A 50 13.13 15.45 6.33
C GLU A 50 11.75 14.83 6.52
N LEU A 51 11.05 14.52 5.41
CA LEU A 51 9.76 13.84 5.44
C LEU A 51 9.89 12.42 6.00
N ALA A 52 10.88 11.64 5.55
CA ALA A 52 11.11 10.29 6.04
C ALA A 52 11.38 10.29 7.56
N HIS A 53 12.28 11.16 8.01
CA HIS A 53 12.63 11.30 9.41
C HIS A 53 11.42 11.71 10.26
N SER A 54 10.62 12.67 9.78
CA SER A 54 9.41 13.14 10.47
C SER A 54 8.38 12.02 10.65
N LEU A 55 8.12 11.23 9.60
CA LEU A 55 7.19 10.11 9.66
C LEU A 55 7.67 9.00 10.60
N LYS A 56 8.96 8.67 10.54
CA LYS A 56 9.57 7.70 11.46
C LYS A 56 9.41 8.14 12.92
N MET A 57 9.63 9.42 13.20
CA MET A 57 9.48 9.98 14.54
C MET A 57 8.03 9.88 15.05
N ILE A 58 7.03 10.19 14.21
CA ILE A 58 5.60 10.06 14.56
C ILE A 58 5.25 8.59 14.82
N HIS A 59 5.74 7.67 13.99
CA HIS A 59 5.51 6.24 14.16
C HIS A 59 6.09 5.72 15.47
N ASP A 60 7.35 6.05 15.76
CA ASP A 60 8.01 5.58 16.99
C ASP A 60 7.35 6.20 18.23
N LEU A 61 6.88 7.45 18.15
CA LEU A 61 6.10 8.07 19.21
C LEU A 61 4.79 7.30 19.45
N ALA A 62 4.04 7.00 18.39
CA ALA A 62 2.77 6.29 18.51
C ALA A 62 2.96 4.85 19.03
N LEU A 63 4.05 4.18 18.64
CA LEU A 63 4.28 2.77 18.99
C LEU A 63 4.90 2.58 20.38
N TYR A 64 5.81 3.47 20.80
CA TYR A 64 6.62 3.26 22.01
C TYR A 64 6.36 4.27 23.12
N HIS A 65 5.75 5.42 22.81
CA HIS A 65 5.60 6.52 23.75
C HIS A 65 4.13 6.93 23.96
N SER A 66 3.20 6.23 23.33
CA SER A 66 1.75 6.38 23.55
C SER A 66 1.28 5.38 24.59
N ASP A 67 0.48 5.84 25.55
CA ASP A 67 -0.24 4.97 26.49
C ASP A 67 -1.50 4.36 25.85
N ILE A 68 -1.77 4.65 24.57
CA ILE A 68 -2.94 4.17 23.84
C ILE A 68 -2.61 2.82 23.17
N PRO A 69 -3.35 1.74 23.47
CA PRO A 69 -3.18 0.46 22.79
C PRO A 69 -3.54 0.56 21.30
N CYS A 70 -2.68 0.02 20.43
CA CYS A 70 -2.99 -0.07 19.00
C CYS A 70 -3.78 -1.35 18.67
N ASP A 71 -4.97 -1.14 18.14
CA ASP A 71 -5.82 -2.15 17.54
C ASP A 71 -5.34 -2.53 16.12
N LYS A 72 -6.17 -3.26 15.37
CA LYS A 72 -5.84 -3.70 14.02
C LYS A 72 -5.78 -2.54 13.02
N ALA A 73 -6.69 -1.57 13.11
CA ALA A 73 -6.74 -0.41 12.25
C ALA A 73 -5.54 0.50 12.52
N GLU A 74 -5.20 0.77 13.78
CA GLU A 74 -4.01 1.58 14.10
C GLU A 74 -2.72 0.91 13.63
N LYS A 75 -2.59 -0.42 13.78
CA LYS A 75 -1.44 -1.16 13.25
C LYS A 75 -1.32 -1.08 11.73
N SER A 76 -2.46 -1.12 11.02
CA SER A 76 -2.48 -0.94 9.57
C SER A 76 -2.00 0.46 9.18
N ALA A 77 -2.49 1.50 9.87
CA ALA A 77 -2.07 2.87 9.61
C ALA A 77 -0.58 3.09 9.90
N LEU A 78 -0.04 2.53 10.99
CA LEU A 78 1.40 2.58 11.28
C LEU A 78 2.23 1.86 10.22
N PHE A 79 1.72 0.74 9.67
CA PHE A 79 2.36 0.06 8.56
C PHE A 79 2.36 0.93 7.28
N ASP A 80 1.26 1.62 6.97
CA ASP A 80 1.20 2.52 5.81
C ASP A 80 2.16 3.71 5.97
N VAL A 81 2.27 4.28 7.18
CA VAL A 81 3.27 5.32 7.50
C VAL A 81 4.70 4.79 7.29
N LYS A 82 4.96 3.54 7.67
CA LYS A 82 6.24 2.88 7.41
C LYS A 82 6.56 2.75 5.94
N VAL A 83 5.61 2.24 5.15
CA VAL A 83 5.78 2.11 3.69
C VAL A 83 6.04 3.47 3.05
N LEU A 84 5.35 4.52 3.52
CA LEU A 84 5.51 5.87 2.99
C LEU A 84 6.91 6.45 3.27
N TRP A 85 7.43 6.35 4.50
CA TRP A 85 8.78 6.87 4.78
C TRP A 85 9.87 6.07 4.04
N GLU A 86 9.72 4.74 3.91
CA GLU A 86 10.66 3.92 3.14
C GLU A 86 10.63 4.30 1.66
N GLY A 87 9.46 4.74 1.17
CA GLY A 87 9.30 5.37 -0.13
C GLY A 87 10.13 6.64 -0.24
N PHE A 88 10.02 7.56 0.72
CA PHE A 88 10.82 8.79 0.75
C PHE A 88 12.32 8.53 0.82
N GLU A 89 12.79 7.60 1.66
CA GLU A 89 14.21 7.21 1.73
C GLU A 89 14.74 6.72 0.36
N LYS A 90 13.96 5.88 -0.33
CA LYS A 90 14.32 5.38 -1.67
C LYS A 90 14.30 6.47 -2.75
N MET A 91 13.49 7.50 -2.59
CA MET A 91 13.43 8.63 -3.52
C MET A 91 14.60 9.59 -3.29
N GLY A 92 14.95 9.87 -2.02
CA GLY A 92 16.13 10.67 -1.67
C GLY A 92 17.46 10.00 -2.05
N ALA A 93 17.56 8.67 -1.94
CA ALA A 93 18.78 7.92 -2.28
C ALA A 93 19.11 7.85 -3.78
N LYS A 94 18.21 8.34 -4.66
CA LYS A 94 18.38 8.33 -6.12
C LYS A 94 18.88 9.67 -6.69
N VAL A 95 19.21 10.64 -5.84
CA VAL A 95 19.74 11.96 -6.21
C VAL A 95 21.26 11.93 -6.32
#